data_AF-A0A942GZS8-F1
#
_entry.id   AF-A0A942GZS8-F1
#
_cell.length_a   1.000
_cell.length_b   1.000
_cell.length_c   1.000
_cell.angle_alpha   90.00
_cell.angle_beta   90.00
_cell.angle_gamma   90.00
#
_symmetry.space_group_name_H-M   'P 1'
#
loop_
_entity.id
_entity.type
_entity.pdbx_description
1 polymer ?
#
loop_
_entity_poly.entity_id
_entity_poly.type
_entity_poly.pdbx_seq_one_letter_code
_entity_poly.pdbx_strand_id
1 'polypeptide(L)' 'MAKIYARSNHIGWIHIWSRAEAYELGEPSEHFFNGRTDPRWAGVPLDEGQKAALAKGELIEVEDPGYLD' A
#
# COMPACT_ATOMS: atom_id res chain seq x y z
N MET A 1 -2.80 -12.73 9.86
CA MET A 1 -2.79 -11.85 8.68
C MET A 1 -1.39 -11.28 8.56
N ALA A 2 -0.79 -11.36 7.37
CA ALA A 2 0.52 -10.77 7.13
C ALA A 2 0.41 -9.24 7.09
N LYS A 3 1.52 -8.54 7.34
CA LYS A 3 1.60 -7.09 7.15
C LYS A 3 2.20 -6.80 5.78
N ILE A 4 1.73 -5.74 5.16
CA ILE A 4 2.28 -5.21 3.91
C ILE A 4 2.55 -3.73 4.04
N TYR A 5 3.40 -3.24 3.15
CA TYR A 5 3.79 -1.85 3.04
C TYR A 5 3.23 -1.29 1.74
N ALA A 6 2.43 -0.22 1.84
CA ALA A 6 1.71 0.35 0.72
C ALA A 6 2.10 1.81 0.49
N ARG A 7 2.19 2.21 -0.78
CA ARG A 7 2.40 3.61 -1.20
C ARG A 7 1.49 3.95 -2.36
N SER A 8 0.87 5.13 -2.32
CA SER A 8 0.15 5.67 -3.48
C SER A 8 1.07 6.54 -4.34
N ASN A 9 0.94 6.44 -5.66
CA ASN A 9 1.56 7.39 -6.57
C ASN A 9 0.59 8.53 -6.94
N HIS A 10 1.08 9.52 -7.70
CA HIS A 10 0.31 10.71 -8.06
C HIS A 10 -0.95 10.44 -8.91
N ILE A 11 -1.04 9.27 -9.55
CA ILE A 11 -2.20 8.87 -10.38
C ILE A 11 -3.24 8.11 -9.52
N GLY A 12 -2.88 7.71 -8.30
CA GLY A 12 -3.75 6.96 -7.39
C GLY A 12 -3.60 5.44 -7.54
N TRP A 13 -2.50 4.97 -8.13
CA TRP A 13 -2.14 3.55 -8.04
C TRP A 13 -1.45 3.28 -6.72
N ILE A 14 -1.81 2.14 -6.12
CA ILE A 14 -1.20 1.62 -4.91
C ILE A 14 -0.13 0.62 -5.30
N HIS A 15 1.04 0.74 -4.70
CA HIS A 15 2.16 -0.17 -4.80
C HIS A 15 2.34 -0.88 -3.47
N ILE A 16 2.64 -2.18 -3.50
CA ILE A 16 2.75 -3.06 -2.33
C ILE A 16 4.12 -3.74 -2.26
N TRP A 17 4.66 -3.80 -1.05
CA TRP A 17 5.83 -4.61 -0.68
C TRP A 17 5.52 -5.44 0.59
N SER A 18 6.12 -6.62 0.69
CA SER A 18 6.07 -7.51 1.86
C SER A 18 6.93 -7.03 3.02
N ARG A 19 7.92 -6.18 2.74
CA ARG A 19 8.87 -5.62 3.70
C ARG A 19 9.23 -4.17 3.38
N ALA A 20 9.38 -3.33 4.40
CA ALA A 20 9.69 -1.91 4.23
C ALA A 20 11.05 -1.68 3.57
N GLU A 21 12.03 -2.51 3.90
CA GLU A 21 13.40 -2.39 3.41
C GLU A 21 13.49 -2.52 1.89
N ALA A 22 12.58 -3.29 1.26
CA ALA A 22 12.53 -3.41 -0.19
C ALA A 22 12.23 -2.06 -0.86
N TYR A 23 11.29 -1.30 -0.30
CA TYR A 23 11.02 0.06 -0.77
C TYR A 23 12.23 0.99 -0.57
N GLU A 24 12.88 0.94 0.61
CA GLU A 24 14.03 1.79 0.94
C GLU A 24 15.24 1.54 0.04
N LEU A 25 15.45 0.28 -0.37
CA LEU A 25 16.49 -0.13 -1.30
C LEU A 25 16.15 0.16 -2.77
N GLY A 26 14.96 0.68 -3.05
CA GLY A 26 14.48 0.96 -4.40
C GLY A 26 14.13 -0.30 -5.19
N GLU A 27 13.81 -1.40 -4.52
CA GLU A 27 13.32 -2.62 -5.16
C GLU A 27 11.91 -2.39 -5.74
N PRO A 28 11.57 -3.06 -6.86
CA PRO A 28 10.23 -2.97 -7.43
C PRO A 28 9.17 -3.49 -6.45
N SER A 29 7.97 -2.89 -6.50
CA SER A 29 6.80 -3.39 -5.77
C SER A 29 6.40 -4.78 -6.26
N GLU A 30 6.06 -5.68 -5.35
CA GLU A 30 5.59 -7.03 -5.67
C GLU A 30 4.22 -7.03 -6.31
N HIS A 31 3.38 -6.05 -5.96
CA HIS A 31 2.06 -5.87 -6.54
C HIS A 31 1.70 -4.40 -6.69
N PHE A 32 0.86 -4.07 -7.67
CA PHE A 32 0.34 -2.72 -7.86
C PHE A 32 -1.01 -2.74 -8.59
N PHE A 33 -1.91 -1.82 -8.22
CA PHE A 33 -3.27 -1.74 -8.76
C PHE A 33 -3.83 -0.32 -8.65
N ASN A 34 -4.97 -0.07 -9.29
CA ASN A 34 -5.68 1.19 -9.17
C ASN A 34 -6.48 1.24 -7.85
N GLY A 35 -6.00 2.04 -6.88
CA GLY A 35 -6.60 2.14 -5.55
C GLY A 35 -8.00 2.74 -5.53
N ARG A 36 -8.44 3.39 -6.62
CA ARG A 36 -9.80 3.97 -6.71
C ARG A 36 -10.87 2.93 -7.07
N THR A 37 -10.46 1.80 -7.64
CA THR A 37 -11.39 0.81 -8.19
C THR A 37 -11.23 -0.56 -7.55
N ASP A 38 -10.15 -0.79 -6.79
CA ASP A 38 -9.94 -2.09 -6.17
C ASP A 38 -10.84 -2.28 -4.92
N PRO A 39 -11.72 -3.29 -4.91
CA PRO A 39 -12.65 -3.51 -3.81
C PRO A 39 -11.96 -4.05 -2.54
N ARG A 40 -10.83 -4.77 -2.66
CA ARG A 40 -10.06 -5.23 -1.50
C ARG A 40 -9.42 -4.04 -0.80
N TRP A 41 -8.84 -3.12 -1.59
CA TRP A 41 -8.25 -1.89 -1.06
C TRP A 41 -9.28 -0.99 -0.39
N ALA A 42 -10.45 -0.83 -1.00
CA ALA A 42 -11.54 -0.02 -0.43
C ALA A 42 -12.01 -0.51 0.95
N GLY A 43 -11.82 -1.80 1.26
CA GLY A 43 -12.13 -2.41 2.55
C GLY A 43 -11.01 -2.35 3.59
N VAL A 44 -9.81 -1.86 3.24
CA VAL A 44 -8.69 -1.79 4.19
C VAL A 44 -8.98 -0.71 5.25
N PRO A 45 -8.97 -1.06 6.55
CA PRO A 45 -9.15 -0.08 7.62
C PRO A 45 -7.90 0.79 7.73
N LEU A 46 -8.03 2.06 7.34
CA LEU A 46 -6.98 3.07 7.50
C LEU A 46 -7.38 4.09 8.56
N ASP A 47 -6.48 4.42 9.46
CA ASP A 47 -6.61 5.59 10.33
C ASP A 47 -6.36 6.91 9.56
N GLU A 48 -6.66 8.04 10.20
CA GLU A 48 -6.50 9.36 9.56
C GLU A 48 -5.03 9.69 9.24
N GLY A 49 -4.08 9.20 10.04
CA GLY A 49 -2.65 9.37 9.79
C GLY A 49 -2.20 8.61 8.55
N GLN A 50 -2.59 7.34 8.43
CA GLN A 50 -2.32 6.49 7.27
C GLN A 50 -2.95 7.06 6.01
N LYS A 51 -4.20 7.55 6.06
CA LYS A 51 -4.84 8.22 4.92
C LYS A 51 -4.04 9.45 4.47
N ALA A 52 -3.62 10.29 5.42
CA ALA A 52 -2.85 11.49 5.11
C ALA A 52 -1.46 11.17 4.54
N ALA A 53 -0.77 10.18 5.11
CA ALA A 53 0.53 9.69 4.63
C ALA A 53 0.41 9.14 3.20
N LEU A 54 -0.56 8.26 2.96
CA LEU A 54 -0.82 7.68 1.65
C LEU A 54 -1.15 8.77 0.60
N ALA A 55 -1.94 9.79 0.97
CA ALA A 55 -2.25 10.91 0.09
C ALA A 55 -1.01 11.76 -0.29
N LYS A 56 0.02 11.79 0.57
CA LYS A 56 1.32 12.40 0.29
C LYS A 56 2.27 11.48 -0.49
N GLY A 57 1.87 10.24 -0.73
CA GLY A 57 2.74 9.22 -1.32
C GLY A 57 3.83 8.73 -0.37
N GLU A 58 3.59 8.81 0.93
CA GLU A 58 4.44 8.19 1.95
C GLU A 58 4.11 6.68 2.06
N LEU A 59 5.09 5.90 2.53
CA LEU A 59 4.91 4.47 2.77
C LEU A 59 4.13 4.27 4.07
N ILE A 60 3.10 3.43 4.04
CA ILE A 60 2.30 3.06 5.21
C ILE A 60 2.34 1.55 5.43
N GLU A 61 2.21 1.11 6.67
CA GLU A 61 2.04 -0.31 7.03
C GLU A 61 0.55 -0.60 7.24
N VAL A 62 0.05 -1.68 6.64
CA VAL A 62 -1.34 -2.15 6.79
C VAL A 62 -1.39 -3.68 6.89
N GLU A 63 -2.48 -4.22 7.44
CA GLU A 63 -2.75 -5.65 7.33
C GLU A 63 -3.06 -6.01 5.88
N ASP A 64 -2.52 -7.14 5.40
CA ASP A 64 -2.75 -7.61 4.04
C ASP A 64 -4.20 -8.08 3.86
N PRO A 65 -5.00 -7.47 2.97
CA PRO A 65 -6.33 -7.96 2.60
C PRO A 65 -6.26 -9.15 1.60
N GLY A 66 -5.09 -9.73 1.37
CA GLY A 66 -4.87 -10.92 0.52
C GLY A 66 -4.27 -10.59 -0.84
N TYR A 67 -3.33 -9.65 -0.90
CA TYR A 67 -2.55 -9.35 -2.10
C TYR A 67 -1.31 -10.23 -2.24
N LEU A 68 -0.68 -10.62 -1.13
CA LEU A 68 0.56 -11.41 -1.12
C LEU A 68 0.39 -12.81 -0.49
N ASP A 69 -0.84 -13.22 -0.18
CA ASP A 69 -1.21 -14.57 0.30
C ASP A 69 -1.04 -15.67 -0.78
#